data_AF-A0AAU7Y9E8-F1
#
_entry.id   AF-A0AAU7Y9E8-F1
#
_cell.length_a   1.000
_cell.length_b   1.000
_cell.length_c   1.000
_cell.angle_alpha   90.00
_cell.angle_beta   90.00
_cell.angle_gamma   90.00
#
_symmetry.space_group_name_H-M   'P 1'
#
loop_
_entity.id
_entity.type
_entity.pdbx_description
1 polymer ?
#
loop_
_entity_poly.entity_id
_entity_poly.type
_entity_poly.pdbx_seq_one_letter_code
_entity_poly.pdbx_strand_id
1 'polypeptide(L)'
;MPEDNEEALETTSLKAVYEVSIKARDFEISQLIQRNNFFMLFQGVLLASVMQAENSRPFVELVVCITGLLVSIYQIQMASGAKFWQEWWESRVEHFEELLCGKLKTETHEPHKLFSVPPGKAKETVAAKLSAGKTKFLTNPLILSSFSVGRAPIKVGIVLAFAWLVLLCATLNLTEIFSWFPNIVTGFHVIAIPNS
;
A
#
# COMPACT_ATOMS: atom_id res chain seq x y z
N MET A 1 -16.39 -47.66 -10.03
CA MET A 1 -17.13 -46.82 -11.01
C MET A 1 -17.87 -45.62 -10.41
N PRO A 2 -18.41 -45.64 -9.18
CA PRO A 2 -18.92 -44.40 -8.57
C PRO A 2 -17.82 -43.48 -8.02
N GLU A 3 -16.73 -44.04 -7.49
CA GLU A 3 -15.63 -43.26 -6.86
C GLU A 3 -14.89 -42.32 -7.84
N ASP A 4 -14.66 -42.77 -9.08
CA ASP A 4 -13.92 -42.00 -10.11
C ASP A 4 -14.70 -40.75 -10.59
N ASN A 5 -16.03 -40.79 -10.52
CA ASN A 5 -16.90 -39.68 -10.89
C ASN A 5 -17.06 -38.67 -9.74
N GLU A 6 -16.99 -39.14 -8.50
CA GLU A 6 -17.03 -38.32 -7.28
C GLU A 6 -15.75 -37.50 -7.12
N GLU A 7 -14.59 -38.11 -7.36
CA GLU A 7 -13.28 -37.44 -7.30
C GLU A 7 -13.12 -36.36 -8.42
N ALA A 8 -13.64 -36.64 -9.62
CA ALA A 8 -13.68 -35.67 -10.72
C ALA A 8 -14.60 -34.47 -10.42
N LEU A 9 -15.73 -34.71 -9.73
CA LEU A 9 -16.64 -33.65 -9.30
C LEU A 9 -16.00 -32.78 -8.19
N GLU A 10 -15.34 -33.41 -7.21
CA GLU A 10 -14.66 -32.70 -6.12
C GLU A 10 -13.52 -31.82 -6.63
N THR A 11 -12.69 -32.32 -7.55
CA THR A 11 -11.59 -31.54 -8.13
C THR A 11 -12.10 -30.36 -8.96
N THR A 12 -13.22 -30.53 -9.67
CA THR A 12 -13.89 -29.45 -10.41
C THR A 12 -14.43 -28.38 -9.46
N SER A 13 -15.08 -28.80 -8.36
CA SER A 13 -15.57 -27.90 -7.31
C SER A 13 -14.42 -27.11 -6.65
N LEU A 14 -13.31 -27.78 -6.34
CA LEU A 14 -12.15 -27.15 -5.70
C LEU A 14 -11.46 -26.13 -6.63
N LYS A 15 -11.36 -26.43 -7.93
CA LYS A 15 -10.89 -25.47 -8.95
C LYS A 15 -11.78 -24.23 -9.03
N ALA A 16 -13.11 -24.40 -8.96
CA ALA A 16 -14.05 -23.27 -8.99
C ALA A 16 -13.89 -22.37 -7.75
N VAL A 17 -13.77 -22.94 -6.55
CA VAL A 17 -13.53 -22.18 -5.31
C VAL A 17 -12.21 -21.40 -5.37
N TYR A 18 -11.18 -22.03 -5.91
CA TYR A 18 -9.88 -21.39 -6.12
C TYR A 18 -9.96 -20.21 -7.11
N GLU A 19 -10.63 -20.37 -8.24
CA GLU A 19 -10.83 -19.30 -9.22
C GLU A 19 -11.63 -18.11 -8.64
N VAL A 20 -12.70 -18.40 -7.88
CA VAL A 20 -13.47 -17.37 -7.17
C VAL A 20 -12.59 -16.62 -6.16
N SER A 21 -11.71 -17.32 -5.46
CA SER A 21 -10.79 -16.71 -4.49
C SER A 21 -9.79 -15.75 -5.17
N ILE A 22 -9.26 -16.12 -6.34
CA ILE A 22 -8.39 -15.24 -7.14
C ILE A 22 -9.17 -14.01 -7.61
N LYS A 23 -10.37 -14.19 -8.16
CA LYS A 23 -11.22 -13.08 -8.63
C LYS A 23 -11.57 -12.11 -7.51
N ALA A 24 -11.91 -12.62 -6.32
CA ALA A 24 -12.17 -11.80 -5.16
C ALA A 24 -10.94 -10.98 -4.73
N ARG A 25 -9.75 -11.60 -4.69
CA ARG A 25 -8.49 -10.92 -4.40
C ARG A 25 -8.22 -9.78 -5.38
N ASP A 26 -8.32 -10.05 -6.69
CA ASP A 26 -7.99 -9.07 -7.72
C ASP A 26 -8.98 -7.89 -7.71
N PHE A 27 -10.27 -8.17 -7.46
CA PHE A 27 -11.29 -7.15 -7.25
C PHE A 27 -10.98 -6.25 -6.05
N GLU A 28 -10.63 -6.83 -4.90
CA GLU A 28 -10.32 -6.10 -3.68
C GLU A 28 -9.04 -5.27 -3.81
N ILE A 29 -8.01 -5.77 -4.51
CA ILE A 29 -6.81 -5.01 -4.86
C ILE A 29 -7.18 -3.77 -5.69
N SER A 30 -8.03 -3.94 -6.70
CA SER A 30 -8.49 -2.82 -7.55
C SER A 30 -9.24 -1.76 -6.74
N GLN A 31 -10.15 -2.19 -5.87
CA GLN A 31 -10.84 -1.28 -4.96
C GLN A 31 -9.89 -0.56 -4.00
N LEU A 32 -8.88 -1.26 -3.46
CA LEU A 32 -7.88 -0.68 -2.58
C LEU A 32 -7.12 0.44 -3.29
N ILE A 33 -6.69 0.22 -4.52
CA ILE A 33 -6.00 1.23 -5.33
C ILE A 33 -6.92 2.44 -5.54
N GLN A 34 -8.18 2.20 -5.91
CA GLN A 34 -9.15 3.28 -6.14
C GLN A 34 -9.39 4.11 -4.86
N ARG A 35 -9.63 3.45 -3.71
CA ARG A 35 -9.82 4.13 -2.41
C ARG A 35 -8.57 4.88 -1.99
N ASN A 36 -7.38 4.27 -2.10
CA ASN A 36 -6.14 4.92 -1.71
C ASN A 36 -5.84 6.15 -2.58
N ASN A 37 -6.08 6.06 -3.89
CA ASN A 37 -5.89 7.19 -4.80
C ASN A 37 -6.86 8.33 -4.49
N PHE A 38 -8.09 8.04 -4.09
CA PHE A 38 -9.04 9.05 -3.63
C PHE A 38 -8.50 9.84 -2.42
N PHE A 39 -8.02 9.15 -1.38
CA PHE A 39 -7.42 9.80 -0.21
C PHE A 39 -6.21 10.66 -0.60
N MET A 40 -5.31 10.12 -1.41
CA MET A 40 -4.12 10.84 -1.88
C MET A 40 -4.48 12.13 -2.65
N LEU A 41 -5.44 12.07 -3.57
CA LEU A 41 -5.85 13.22 -4.36
C LEU A 41 -6.55 14.26 -3.47
N PHE A 42 -7.44 13.82 -2.59
CA PHE A 42 -8.15 14.72 -1.68
C PHE A 42 -7.17 15.46 -0.76
N GLN A 43 -6.19 14.76 -0.20
CA GLN A 43 -5.16 15.40 0.62
C GLN A 43 -4.26 16.35 -0.17
N GLY A 44 -3.95 16.02 -1.43
CA GLY A 44 -3.24 16.94 -2.32
C GLY A 44 -4.00 18.24 -2.56
N VAL A 45 -5.32 18.16 -2.79
CA VAL A 45 -6.18 19.33 -2.97
C VAL A 45 -6.27 20.17 -1.68
N LEU A 46 -6.41 19.53 -0.52
CA LEU A 46 -6.41 20.25 0.77
C LEU A 46 -5.08 20.95 1.04
N LEU A 47 -3.96 20.31 0.74
CA LEU A 47 -2.65 20.93 0.94
C LEU A 47 -2.47 22.12 -0.01
N ALA A 48 -2.85 21.96 -1.27
CA ALA A 48 -2.79 23.03 -2.26
C ALA A 48 -3.70 24.22 -1.91
N SER A 49 -4.86 23.97 -1.29
CA SER A 49 -5.76 25.05 -0.87
C SER A 49 -5.19 25.86 0.29
N VAL A 50 -4.51 25.22 1.25
CA VAL A 50 -3.80 25.93 2.33
C VAL A 50 -2.64 26.76 1.78
N MET A 51 -1.86 26.22 0.84
CA MET A 51 -0.70 26.93 0.28
C MET A 51 -1.06 28.16 -0.58
N GLN A 52 -2.25 28.18 -1.20
CA GLN A 52 -2.68 29.27 -2.08
C GLN A 52 -3.51 30.35 -1.36
N ALA A 53 -3.73 30.21 -0.05
CA ALA A 53 -4.59 31.13 0.68
C ALA A 53 -3.85 32.44 1.04
N GLU A 54 -3.87 33.43 0.13
CA GLU A 54 -3.21 34.73 0.33
C GLU A 54 -3.91 35.64 1.37
N ASN A 55 -5.16 35.33 1.74
CA ASN A 55 -5.97 36.13 2.66
C ASN A 55 -6.83 35.23 3.57
N SER A 56 -6.21 34.18 4.09
CA SER A 56 -6.88 33.15 4.88
C SER A 56 -7.37 33.69 6.22
N ARG A 57 -8.61 33.31 6.57
CA ARG A 57 -9.10 33.44 7.95
C ARG A 57 -8.47 32.30 8.75
N PRO A 58 -7.76 32.56 9.87
CA PRO A 58 -7.08 31.52 10.65
C PRO A 58 -7.98 30.34 11.06
N PHE A 59 -9.26 30.63 11.29
CA PHE A 59 -10.27 29.60 11.56
C PHE A 59 -10.47 28.60 10.41
N VAL A 60 -10.43 29.05 9.15
CA VAL A 60 -10.59 28.19 7.97
C VAL A 60 -9.39 27.27 7.83
N GLU A 61 -8.18 27.78 8.04
CA GLU A 61 -6.95 26.98 8.01
C GLU A 61 -6.95 25.90 9.11
N LEU A 62 -7.41 26.26 10.31
CA LEU A 62 -7.57 25.33 11.42
C LEU A 62 -8.52 24.17 11.04
N VAL A 63 -9.68 24.49 10.48
CA VAL A 63 -10.66 23.49 10.03
C VAL A 63 -10.09 22.61 8.92
N VAL A 64 -9.35 23.18 7.97
CA VAL A 64 -8.69 22.42 6.89
C VAL A 64 -7.61 21.50 7.45
N CYS A 65 -6.79 21.96 8.40
CA CYS A 65 -5.75 21.13 9.02
C CYS A 65 -6.34 19.96 9.84
N ILE A 66 -7.41 20.21 10.61
CA ILE A 66 -8.14 19.15 11.33
C ILE A 66 -8.73 18.15 10.32
N THR A 67 -9.33 18.63 9.24
CA THR A 67 -9.90 17.78 8.19
C THR A 67 -8.81 16.93 7.54
N GLY A 68 -7.67 17.53 7.19
CA GLY A 68 -6.52 16.83 6.63
C GLY A 68 -6.00 15.72 7.55
N LEU A 69 -5.90 16.00 8.85
CA LEU A 69 -5.49 15.03 9.87
C LEU A 69 -6.48 13.86 9.98
N LEU A 70 -7.78 14.14 10.06
CA LEU A 70 -8.82 13.11 10.11
C LEU A 70 -8.81 12.22 8.86
N VAL A 71 -8.66 12.83 7.69
CA VAL A 71 -8.55 12.11 6.41
C VAL A 71 -7.32 11.21 6.39
N SER A 72 -6.16 11.66 6.90
CA SER A 72 -4.98 10.79 7.04
C SER A 72 -5.27 9.58 7.93
N ILE A 73 -5.95 9.79 9.06
CA ILE A 73 -6.29 8.70 9.99
C ILE A 73 -7.20 7.69 9.30
N TYR A 74 -8.22 8.14 8.56
CA TYR A 74 -9.08 7.25 7.77
C TYR A 74 -8.31 6.50 6.68
N GLN A 75 -7.36 7.14 6.01
CA GLN A 75 -6.49 6.47 5.05
C GLN A 75 -5.66 5.36 5.71
N ILE A 76 -5.09 5.61 6.89
CA ILE A 76 -4.33 4.61 7.66
C ILE A 76 -5.24 3.44 8.04
N GLN A 77 -6.44 3.70 8.57
CA GLN A 77 -7.40 2.66 8.96
C GLN A 77 -7.81 1.79 7.77
N MET A 78 -8.15 2.41 6.63
CA MET A 78 -8.53 1.71 5.41
C MET A 78 -7.40 0.82 4.90
N ALA A 79 -6.17 1.34 4.85
CA ALA A 79 -5.00 0.59 4.39
C ALA A 79 -4.64 -0.56 5.35
N SER A 80 -4.77 -0.34 6.66
CA SER A 80 -4.51 -1.35 7.69
C SER A 80 -5.53 -2.50 7.61
N GLY A 81 -6.81 -2.16 7.49
CA GLY A 81 -7.89 -3.16 7.35
C GLY A 81 -7.73 -4.00 6.08
N ALA A 82 -7.35 -3.37 4.97
CA ALA A 82 -7.15 -4.12 3.74
C ALA A 82 -5.89 -4.99 3.77
N LYS A 83 -4.82 -4.58 4.47
CA LYS A 83 -3.66 -5.46 4.68
C LYS A 83 -4.02 -6.69 5.51
N PHE A 84 -4.86 -6.54 6.53
CA PHE A 84 -5.35 -7.67 7.34
C PHE A 84 -6.10 -8.68 6.49
N TRP A 85 -7.07 -8.23 5.68
CA TRP A 85 -7.80 -9.10 4.77
C TRP A 85 -6.91 -9.73 3.70
N GLN A 86 -5.92 -9.01 3.20
CA GLN A 86 -4.94 -9.55 2.27
C GLN A 86 -4.17 -10.74 2.86
N GLU A 87 -3.64 -10.61 4.08
CA GLU A 87 -2.95 -11.72 4.77
C GLU A 87 -3.92 -12.90 5.01
N TRP A 88 -5.18 -12.62 5.34
CA TRP A 88 -6.20 -13.66 5.53
C TRP A 88 -6.50 -14.44 4.24
N TRP A 89 -6.66 -13.76 3.10
CA TRP A 89 -6.86 -14.42 1.81
C TRP A 89 -5.61 -15.16 1.34
N GLU A 90 -4.42 -14.59 1.52
CA GLU A 90 -3.15 -15.24 1.19
C GLU A 90 -3.01 -16.57 1.97
N SER A 91 -3.32 -16.56 3.27
CA SER A 91 -3.35 -17.78 4.10
C SER A 91 -4.40 -18.79 3.64
N ARG A 92 -5.59 -18.32 3.22
CA ARG A 92 -6.65 -19.22 2.74
C ARG A 92 -6.31 -19.87 1.40
N VAL A 93 -5.71 -19.11 0.49
CA VAL A 93 -5.25 -19.61 -0.81
C VAL A 93 -4.16 -20.65 -0.61
N GLU A 94 -3.20 -20.38 0.27
CA GLU A 94 -2.16 -21.36 0.64
C GLU A 94 -2.78 -22.67 1.16
N HIS A 95 -3.74 -22.58 2.09
CA HIS A 95 -4.41 -23.76 2.63
C HIS A 95 -5.11 -24.60 1.54
N PHE A 96 -5.87 -23.98 0.64
CA PHE A 96 -6.56 -24.71 -0.43
C PHE A 96 -5.61 -25.21 -1.51
N GLU A 97 -4.53 -24.48 -1.81
CA GLU A 97 -3.50 -24.92 -2.75
C GLU A 97 -2.79 -26.17 -2.24
N GLU A 98 -2.53 -26.27 -0.93
CA GLU A 98 -1.97 -27.48 -0.32
C GLU A 98 -2.92 -28.66 -0.36
N LEU A 99 -4.21 -28.47 -0.09
CA LEU A 99 -5.23 -29.51 -0.23
C LEU A 99 -5.35 -30.00 -1.69
N LEU A 100 -5.33 -29.06 -2.65
CA LEU A 100 -5.38 -29.37 -4.08
C LEU A 100 -4.13 -30.13 -4.53
N CYS A 101 -2.94 -29.71 -4.11
CA CYS A 101 -1.69 -30.44 -4.39
C CYS A 101 -1.66 -31.81 -3.71
N GLY A 102 -2.25 -31.95 -2.52
CA GLY A 102 -2.37 -33.21 -1.81
C GLY A 102 -3.24 -34.22 -2.57
N LYS A 103 -4.36 -33.76 -3.14
CA LYS A 103 -5.26 -34.60 -3.95
C LYS A 103 -4.74 -34.86 -5.37
N LEU A 104 -4.03 -33.91 -5.99
CA LEU A 104 -3.44 -34.07 -7.32
C LEU A 104 -2.09 -34.80 -7.34
N LYS A 105 -1.56 -35.24 -6.18
CA LYS A 105 -0.36 -36.08 -6.14
C LYS A 105 -0.65 -37.46 -6.75
N THR A 106 -0.52 -37.54 -8.06
CA THR A 106 -0.47 -38.80 -8.81
C THR A 106 0.99 -39.16 -9.07
N GLU A 107 1.32 -40.46 -9.19
CA GLU A 107 2.69 -40.96 -9.40
C GLU A 107 3.43 -40.34 -10.62
N THR A 108 2.72 -39.68 -11.53
CA THR A 108 3.24 -39.22 -12.82
C THR A 108 3.47 -37.70 -12.91
N HIS A 109 2.90 -36.87 -12.04
CA HIS A 109 3.03 -35.41 -12.13
C HIS A 109 3.00 -34.75 -10.74
N GLU A 110 4.09 -34.09 -10.35
CA GLU A 110 4.08 -33.26 -9.14
C GLU A 110 3.29 -31.95 -9.41
N PRO A 111 2.24 -31.67 -8.63
CA PRO A 111 1.52 -30.41 -8.75
C PRO A 111 2.42 -29.23 -8.33
N HIS A 112 2.50 -28.22 -9.19
CA HIS A 112 3.35 -27.05 -8.97
C HIS A 112 2.63 -26.03 -8.09
N LYS A 113 3.23 -25.67 -6.94
CA LYS A 113 2.77 -24.53 -6.11
C LYS A 113 3.00 -23.23 -6.87
N LEU A 114 1.93 -22.54 -7.25
CA LEU A 114 1.94 -21.30 -8.01
C LEU A 114 2.02 -20.07 -7.10
N PHE A 115 1.37 -20.10 -5.92
CA PHE A 115 1.23 -18.92 -5.06
C PHE A 115 1.78 -19.09 -3.64
N SER A 116 1.83 -20.31 -3.11
CA SER A 116 2.39 -20.64 -1.78
C SER A 116 3.91 -20.89 -1.77
N VAL A 117 4.66 -20.19 -2.63
CA VAL A 117 6.12 -20.28 -2.64
C VAL A 117 6.66 -19.52 -1.42
N PRO A 118 7.51 -20.14 -0.57
CA PRO A 118 8.08 -19.46 0.57
C PRO A 118 8.80 -18.16 0.16
N PRO A 119 8.62 -17.05 0.90
CA PRO A 119 9.18 -15.75 0.52
C PRO A 119 10.71 -15.77 0.37
N GLY A 120 11.41 -16.64 1.10
CA GLY A 120 12.85 -16.86 0.96
C GLY A 120 13.25 -17.37 -0.44
N LYS A 121 12.53 -18.38 -0.96
CA LYS A 121 12.79 -18.98 -2.27
C LYS A 121 12.44 -18.02 -3.42
N ALA A 122 11.37 -17.23 -3.24
CA ALA A 122 11.02 -16.17 -4.18
C ALA A 122 12.11 -15.09 -4.25
N LYS A 123 12.61 -14.63 -3.10
CA LYS A 123 13.68 -13.62 -3.01
C LYS A 123 14.99 -14.11 -3.63
N GLU A 124 15.36 -15.36 -3.40
CA GLU A 124 16.55 -15.98 -4.00
C GLU A 124 16.43 -16.09 -5.53
N THR A 125 15.27 -16.53 -6.03
CA THR A 125 15.01 -16.60 -7.47
C THR A 125 15.09 -15.24 -8.15
N VAL A 126 14.54 -14.20 -7.51
CA VAL A 126 14.61 -12.82 -7.99
C VAL A 126 16.04 -12.28 -7.92
N ALA A 127 16.78 -12.55 -6.84
CA ALA A 127 18.17 -12.16 -6.69
C ALA A 127 19.05 -12.75 -7.80
N ALA A 128 18.90 -14.05 -8.09
CA ALA A 128 19.65 -14.74 -9.14
C ALA A 128 19.39 -14.14 -10.54
N LYS A 129 18.13 -13.75 -10.83
CA LYS A 129 17.78 -13.07 -12.08
C LYS A 129 18.34 -11.65 -12.15
N LEU A 130 18.30 -10.90 -11.05
CA LEU A 130 18.85 -9.54 -10.97
C LEU A 130 20.37 -9.51 -11.09
N SER A 131 21.08 -10.54 -10.60
CA SER A 131 22.53 -10.68 -10.76
C SER A 131 22.95 -11.09 -12.17
N ALA A 132 22.06 -11.73 -12.95
CA ALA A 132 22.31 -12.09 -14.34
C ALA A 132 22.13 -10.92 -15.33
N GLY A 133 21.49 -9.82 -14.91
CA GLY A 133 21.29 -8.62 -15.73
C GLY A 133 22.39 -7.55 -15.56
N LYS A 134 22.41 -6.54 -16.44
CA LYS A 134 23.28 -5.35 -16.29
C LYS A 134 22.95 -4.62 -14.98
N THR A 135 23.90 -4.61 -14.05
CA THR A 135 23.72 -4.13 -12.67
C THR A 135 23.39 -2.65 -12.59
N LYS A 136 22.24 -2.32 -11.97
CA LYS A 136 21.94 -0.98 -11.48
C LYS A 136 22.08 -0.98 -9.95
N PHE A 137 23.22 -0.47 -9.47
CA PHE A 137 23.64 -0.47 -8.06
C PHE A 137 22.57 0.11 -7.11
N LEU A 138 21.81 1.11 -7.54
CA LEU A 138 20.75 1.71 -6.74
C LEU A 138 19.45 0.92 -6.70
N THR A 139 19.02 0.31 -7.81
CA THR A 139 17.68 -0.27 -7.90
C THR A 139 17.62 -1.70 -7.36
N ASN A 140 18.70 -2.48 -7.49
CA ASN A 140 18.70 -3.88 -7.06
C ASN A 140 18.48 -4.05 -5.55
N PRO A 141 19.10 -3.26 -4.65
CA PRO A 141 18.81 -3.30 -3.21
C PRO A 141 17.36 -2.93 -2.88
N LEU A 142 16.79 -1.94 -3.59
CA LEU A 142 15.40 -1.50 -3.42
C LEU A 142 14.39 -2.58 -3.84
N ILE A 143 14.71 -3.37 -4.86
CA ILE A 143 13.86 -4.48 -5.29
C ILE A 143 13.93 -5.62 -4.27
N LEU A 144 15.13 -5.92 -3.75
CA LEU A 144 15.36 -6.99 -2.78
C LEU A 144 14.86 -6.68 -1.35
N SER A 145 14.63 -5.41 -1.02
CA SER A 145 13.99 -5.03 0.25
C SER A 145 12.50 -5.40 0.29
N SER A 146 11.93 -5.86 -0.84
CA SER A 146 10.57 -6.39 -0.95
C SER A 146 9.56 -5.49 -0.24
N PHE A 147 9.51 -4.21 -0.62
CA PHE A 147 8.54 -3.28 -0.05
C PHE A 147 7.13 -3.85 -0.22
N SER A 148 6.46 -4.08 0.90
CA SER A 148 5.12 -4.63 0.89
C SER A 148 4.15 -3.61 0.29
N VAL A 149 3.56 -3.98 -0.85
CA VAL A 149 2.62 -3.17 -1.62
C VAL A 149 1.44 -2.72 -0.73
N GLY A 150 1.00 -3.55 0.22
CA GLY A 150 -0.05 -3.20 1.18
C GLY A 150 0.40 -2.28 2.33
N ARG A 151 1.70 -2.19 2.65
CA ARG A 151 2.21 -1.33 3.75
C ARG A 151 2.57 0.07 3.29
N ALA A 152 2.78 0.29 1.98
CA ALA A 152 3.14 1.61 1.46
C ALA A 152 2.04 2.67 1.72
N PRO A 153 0.75 2.42 1.45
CA PRO A 153 -0.33 3.35 1.79
C PRO A 153 -0.40 3.72 3.27
N ILE A 154 -0.14 2.76 4.17
CA ILE A 154 -0.12 2.99 5.63
C ILE A 154 0.97 4.00 5.98
N LYS A 155 2.20 3.77 5.47
CA LYS A 155 3.33 4.67 5.71
C LYS A 155 3.07 6.07 5.18
N VAL A 156 2.49 6.18 3.98
CA VAL A 156 2.14 7.47 3.38
C VAL A 156 1.10 8.19 4.24
N GLY A 157 0.04 7.52 4.68
CA GLY A 157 -0.95 8.08 5.58
C GLY A 157 -0.36 8.57 6.90
N ILE A 158 0.61 7.84 7.49
CA ILE A 158 1.33 8.25 8.71
C ILE A 158 2.12 9.54 8.46
N VAL A 159 2.86 9.62 7.35
CA VAL A 159 3.64 10.82 6.99
C VAL A 159 2.71 12.02 6.79
N LEU A 160 1.58 11.83 6.10
CA LEU A 160 0.61 12.89 5.88
C LEU A 160 -0.09 13.31 7.18
N ALA A 161 -0.42 12.37 8.07
CA ALA A 161 -0.95 12.70 9.40
C ALA A 161 0.04 13.56 10.20
N PHE A 162 1.33 13.20 10.16
CA PHE A 162 2.37 13.99 10.82
C PHE A 162 2.49 15.39 10.20
N ALA A 163 2.48 15.51 8.87
CA ALA A 163 2.51 16.80 8.20
C ALA A 163 1.31 17.69 8.59
N TRP A 164 0.09 17.13 8.59
CA TRP A 164 -1.11 17.85 9.04
C TRP A 164 -1.07 18.22 10.51
N LEU A 165 -0.48 17.38 11.37
CA LEU A 165 -0.29 17.70 12.78
C LEU A 165 0.68 18.88 12.96
N VAL A 166 1.78 18.91 12.20
CA VAL A 166 2.72 20.03 12.23
C VAL A 166 2.05 21.33 11.78
N LEU A 167 1.29 21.29 10.68
CA LEU A 167 0.52 22.44 10.19
C LEU A 167 -0.53 22.89 11.22
N LEU A 168 -1.25 21.95 11.82
CA LEU A 168 -2.22 22.23 12.89
C LEU A 168 -1.54 22.91 14.09
N CYS A 169 -0.39 22.42 14.52
CA CYS A 169 0.37 23.03 15.59
C CYS A 169 0.81 24.46 15.26
N ALA A 170 1.23 24.71 14.01
CA ALA A 170 1.57 26.04 13.54
C ALA A 170 0.36 27.01 13.57
N THR A 171 -0.84 26.53 13.24
CA THR A 171 -2.06 27.35 13.31
C THR A 171 -2.49 27.72 14.74
N LEU A 172 -2.14 26.91 15.74
CA LEU A 172 -2.55 27.09 17.14
C LEU A 172 -1.64 28.05 17.95
N ASN A 173 -0.77 28.80 17.29
CA ASN A 173 0.23 29.66 17.94
C ASN A 173 1.14 28.89 18.92
N LEU A 174 1.40 27.60 18.65
CA LEU A 174 2.46 26.82 19.33
C LEU A 174 3.86 27.19 18.81
N THR A 175 3.96 28.19 17.95
CA THR A 175 5.20 28.80 17.46
C THR A 175 6.05 29.35 18.62
N GLU A 176 5.42 29.81 19.69
CA GLU A 176 6.08 30.19 20.95
C GLU A 176 6.75 28.97 21.64
N ILE A 177 6.16 27.78 21.53
CA ILE A 177 6.68 26.52 22.07
C ILE A 177 7.83 25.96 21.20
N PHE A 178 7.78 26.18 19.88
CA PHE A 178 8.82 25.76 18.93
C PHE A 178 9.84 26.87 18.60
N SER A 179 9.92 27.92 19.43
CA SER A 179 10.83 29.07 19.27
C SER A 179 12.33 28.71 19.24
N TRP A 180 12.70 27.47 19.56
CA TRP A 180 14.05 26.92 19.37
C TRP A 180 14.36 26.53 17.90
N PHE A 181 13.35 26.30 17.06
CA PHE A 181 13.51 25.80 15.69
C PHE A 181 13.74 26.84 14.55
N PRO A 182 13.65 28.18 14.72
CA PRO A 182 13.80 29.10 13.59
C PRO A 182 15.23 29.63 13.50
N ASN A 183 16.08 28.96 12.73
CA ASN A 183 17.29 29.52 12.09
C ASN A 183 17.91 28.60 11.00
N ILE A 184 17.44 27.34 10.87
CA ILE A 184 17.98 26.37 9.89
C ILE A 184 17.17 26.34 8.58
N VAL A 185 15.89 26.73 8.60
CA VAL A 185 15.01 26.59 7.44
C VAL A 185 14.91 27.93 6.70
N THR A 186 15.70 28.08 5.64
CA THR A 186 15.52 29.15 4.65
C THR A 186 14.52 28.69 3.60
N GLY A 187 13.45 29.46 3.36
CA GLY A 187 12.52 29.21 2.26
C GLY A 187 13.21 29.26 0.90
N PHE A 188 12.59 28.67 -0.13
CA PHE A 188 13.10 28.79 -1.49
C PHE A 188 12.94 30.24 -1.96
N HIS A 189 14.07 30.93 -2.18
CA HIS A 189 14.07 32.27 -2.76
C HIS A 189 13.63 32.17 -4.23
N VAL A 190 12.36 32.46 -4.50
CA VAL A 190 11.89 32.67 -5.86
C VAL A 190 12.48 34.00 -6.34
N ILE A 191 13.48 33.92 -7.21
CA ILE A 191 14.02 35.10 -7.89
C ILE A 191 12.89 35.64 -8.77
N ALA A 192 12.27 36.73 -8.34
CA ALA A 192 11.33 37.46 -9.17
C ALA A 192 12.10 37.94 -10.42
N ILE A 193 11.75 37.42 -11.58
CA ILE A 193 12.25 37.95 -12.85
C ILE A 193 11.60 39.33 -13.00
N PRO A 194 12.38 40.44 -13.05
CA PRO A 194 11.80 41.75 -13.24
C PRO A 194 11.11 41.78 -14.61
N ASN A 195 9.81 42.11 -14.60
CA ASN A 195 9.05 42.36 -15.83
C ASN A 195 9.71 43.55 -16.56
N SER A 196 10.25 43.28 -17.74
CA SER A 196 10.71 44.28 -18.72
C SER A 196 9.55 44.99 -19.39
#